data_AF-A0A1H8YP52-F1
#
_entry.id   AF-A0A1H8YP52-F1
#
_cell.length_a   1.000
_cell.length_b   1.000
_cell.length_c   1.000
_cell.angle_alpha   90.00
_cell.angle_beta   90.00
_cell.angle_gamma   90.00
#
_symmetry.space_group_name_H-M   'P 1'
#
loop_
_entity.id
_entity.type
_entity.pdbx_description
1 polymer ?
#
loop_
_entity_poly.entity_id
_entity_poly.type
_entity_poly.pdbx_seq_one_letter_code
_entity_poly.pdbx_strand_id
1 'polypeptide(L)'
;MNGWTVALIGYVVIAVATFAPVGHVLLKDVELYPGGPSFEQSPWFTEQAKNQLSQHYERIRGTLAYWKTQTVKYPPTPFPSGW
;
A
#
# COMPACT_ATOMS: atom_id res chain seq x y z
N MET A 1 14.78 14.35 41.67
CA MET A 1 14.87 14.20 40.20
C MET A 1 15.30 15.53 39.61
N ASN A 2 16.31 15.56 38.74
CA ASN A 2 16.83 16.78 38.14
C ASN A 2 15.83 17.31 37.09
N GLY A 3 15.65 18.64 37.00
CA GLY A 3 14.72 19.27 36.04
C GLY A 3 15.04 18.91 34.58
N TRP A 4 16.31 18.71 34.27
CA TRP A 4 16.78 18.22 32.96
C TRP A 4 16.26 16.82 32.63
N THR A 5 16.14 15.94 33.64
CA THR A 5 15.61 14.58 33.45
C THR A 5 14.12 14.63 33.09
N VAL A 6 13.36 15.54 33.72
CA VAL A 6 11.92 15.73 33.42
C VAL A 6 11.73 16.26 32.01
N ALA A 7 12.54 17.24 31.59
CA ALA A 7 12.50 17.78 30.23
C ALA A 7 12.83 16.73 29.16
N LEU A 8 13.84 15.88 29.41
CA LEU A 8 14.19 14.77 28.52
C LEU A 8 13.07 13.75 28.38
N ILE A 9 12.44 13.36 29.50
CA ILE A 9 11.31 12.42 29.48
C ILE A 9 10.14 13.03 28.70
N GLY A 10 9.81 14.30 28.94
CA GLY A 10 8.75 14.99 28.21
C GLY A 10 9.01 15.04 26.71
N TYR A 11 10.24 15.35 26.31
CA TYR A 11 10.65 15.38 24.91
C TYR A 11 10.48 14.02 24.21
N VAL A 12 10.94 12.95 24.86
CA VAL A 12 10.85 11.59 24.30
C VAL A 12 9.39 11.13 24.17
N VAL A 13 8.54 11.42 25.16
CA VAL A 13 7.11 11.08 25.10
C VAL A 13 6.43 11.79 23.92
N ILE A 14 6.72 13.06 23.71
CA ILE A 14 6.17 13.82 22.58
C ILE A 14 6.68 13.25 21.25
N ALA A 15 7.96 12.93 21.16
CA ALA A 15 8.55 12.33 19.96
C ALA A 15 7.96 10.95 19.61
N VAL A 16 7.63 10.13 20.62
CA VAL A 16 6.97 8.84 20.38
C VAL A 16 5.50 9.05 20.01
N ALA A 17 4.81 10.00 20.66
CA ALA A 17 3.41 10.30 20.37
C ALA A 17 3.21 10.82 18.93
N THR A 18 4.16 11.59 18.39
CA THR A 18 4.09 12.05 16.99
C THR A 18 4.33 10.92 15.98
N PHE A 19 5.05 9.87 16.37
CA PHE A 19 5.27 8.69 15.53
C PHE A 19 4.14 7.65 15.58
N ALA A 20 3.29 7.67 16.61
CA ALA A 20 2.18 6.75 16.78
C ALA A 20 1.20 6.70 15.57
N PRO A 21 0.71 7.82 14.99
CA PRO A 21 -0.21 7.76 13.86
C PRO A 21 0.44 7.18 12.61
N VAL A 22 1.73 7.44 12.39
CA VAL A 22 2.49 6.91 11.25
C VAL A 22 2.68 5.41 11.38
N GLY A 23 3.07 4.94 12.58
CA GLY A 23 3.19 3.51 12.87
C GLY A 23 1.86 2.77 12.69
N HIS A 24 0.76 3.37 13.15
CA HIS A 24 -0.58 2.81 12.96
C HIS A 24 -0.97 2.70 11.48
N VAL A 25 -0.62 3.69 10.64
CA VAL A 25 -0.91 3.64 9.20
C VAL A 25 -0.05 2.62 8.47
N LEU A 26 1.22 2.44 8.87
CA LEU A 26 2.12 1.45 8.26
C LEU A 26 1.77 0.01 8.65
N LEU A 27 1.22 -0.20 9.86
CA LEU A 27 0.78 -1.50 10.34
C LEU A 27 -0.64 -1.86 9.92
N LYS A 28 -1.43 -0.88 9.45
CA LYS A 28 -2.73 -1.17 8.89
C LYS A 28 -2.50 -1.86 7.54
N ASP A 29 -2.92 -3.12 7.45
CA ASP A 29 -2.95 -3.85 6.18
C ASP A 29 -3.53 -2.93 5.11
N VAL A 30 -2.81 -2.79 4.00
CA VAL A 30 -3.30 -2.10 2.82
C VAL A 30 -4.54 -2.86 2.36
N GLU A 31 -5.70 -2.46 2.88
CA GLU A 31 -6.98 -2.76 2.29
C GLU A 31 -6.90 -2.17 0.89
N LEU A 32 -6.60 -3.03 -0.09
CA LEU A 32 -6.84 -2.76 -1.49
C LEU A 32 -8.26 -2.22 -1.54
N TYR A 33 -8.39 -0.93 -1.87
CA TYR A 33 -9.65 -0.21 -1.94
C TYR A 33 -10.71 -1.17 -2.47
N PRO A 34 -11.82 -1.43 -1.74
CA PRO A 34 -12.85 -2.33 -2.23
C PRO A 34 -13.20 -1.82 -3.61
N GLY A 35 -12.91 -2.63 -4.62
CA GLY A 35 -12.93 -2.20 -6.00
C GLY A 35 -14.21 -1.41 -6.23
N GLY A 36 -14.07 -0.17 -6.70
CA GLY A 36 -15.23 0.64 -7.11
C GLY A 36 -16.16 -0.19 -8.00
N PRO A 37 -17.43 0.23 -8.17
CA PRO A 37 -18.51 -0.60 -8.71
C PRO A 37 -17.97 -1.53 -9.79
N SER A 38 -17.98 -2.83 -9.49
CA SER A 38 -17.41 -3.84 -10.38
C SER A 38 -18.00 -3.66 -11.77
N PHE A 39 -17.31 -4.11 -12.82
CA PHE A 39 -17.84 -4.02 -14.18
C PHE A 39 -19.30 -4.51 -14.29
N GLU A 40 -19.72 -5.42 -13.42
CA GLU A 40 -21.09 -5.93 -13.26
C GLU A 40 -22.11 -4.86 -12.86
N GLN A 41 -21.76 -3.91 -11.98
CA GLN A 41 -22.66 -2.86 -11.50
C GLN A 41 -22.76 -1.64 -12.44
N SER A 42 -21.98 -1.61 -13.52
CA SER A 42 -22.02 -0.48 -14.46
C SER A 42 -23.30 -0.53 -15.32
N PRO A 43 -24.14 0.53 -15.33
CA PRO A 43 -25.35 0.56 -16.15
C PRO A 43 -25.06 0.84 -17.63
N TRP A 44 -23.83 1.26 -17.95
CA TRP A 44 -23.42 1.73 -19.27
C TRP A 44 -22.85 0.65 -20.19
N PHE A 45 -22.53 -0.53 -19.65
CA PHE A 45 -21.95 -1.61 -20.43
C PHE A 45 -22.99 -2.70 -20.72
N THR A 46 -22.97 -3.19 -21.95
CA THR A 46 -23.72 -4.41 -22.31
C THR A 46 -23.11 -5.62 -21.61
N GLU A 47 -23.90 -6.67 -21.39
CA GLU A 47 -23.46 -7.88 -20.69
C GLU A 47 -22.25 -8.55 -21.35
N GLN A 48 -22.18 -8.52 -22.69
CA GLN A 48 -21.04 -9.02 -23.45
C GLN A 48 -19.77 -8.19 -23.22
N ALA A 49 -19.90 -6.85 -23.15
CA ALA A 49 -18.76 -5.97 -22.89
C ALA A 49 -18.22 -6.16 -21.46
N LYS A 50 -19.10 -6.36 -20.47
CA LYS A 50 -18.72 -6.67 -19.08
C LYS A 50 -17.89 -7.95 -18.99
N ASN A 51 -18.32 -9.00 -19.68
CA ASN A 51 -17.59 -10.27 -19.73
C ASN A 51 -16.20 -10.13 -20.36
N GLN A 52 -16.06 -9.38 -21.46
CA GLN A 52 -14.76 -9.14 -22.08
C GLN A 52 -13.82 -8.34 -21.17
N LEU A 53 -14.35 -7.32 -20.48
CA LEU A 53 -13.59 -6.47 -19.57
C LEU A 53 -13.12 -7.24 -18.34
N SER A 54 -13.97 -8.10 -17.78
CA SER A 54 -13.62 -9.02 -16.69
C SER A 54 -12.50 -9.99 -17.10
N GLN A 55 -12.61 -10.61 -18.28
CA GLN A 55 -11.56 -11.49 -18.81
C GLN A 55 -10.22 -10.76 -19.02
N HIS A 56 -10.25 -9.51 -19.50
CA HIS A 56 -9.03 -8.71 -19.65
C HIS A 56 -8.43 -8.31 -18.30
N TYR A 57 -9.27 -7.92 -17.33
CA TYR A 57 -8.83 -7.57 -15.99
C TYR A 57 -8.14 -8.74 -15.30
N GLU A 58 -8.72 -9.94 -15.34
CA GLU A 58 -8.11 -11.15 -14.77
C GLU A 58 -6.74 -11.48 -15.39
N ARG A 59 -6.58 -11.29 -16.71
CA ARG A 59 -5.29 -11.48 -17.39
C ARG A 59 -4.23 -10.49 -16.91
N ILE A 60 -4.59 -9.22 -16.78
CA ILE A 60 -3.67 -8.16 -16.31
C ILE A 60 -3.33 -8.36 -14.82
N ARG A 61 -4.31 -8.79 -14.02
CA ARG A 61 -4.11 -9.09 -12.60
C ARG A 61 -3.12 -10.24 -12.41
N GLY A 62 -3.23 -11.29 -13.23
CA GLY A 62 -2.29 -12.42 -13.22
C GLY A 62 -0.85 -12.00 -13.54
N THR A 63 -0.65 -11.15 -14.55
CA THR A 63 0.70 -10.65 -14.88
C THR A 63 1.27 -9.76 -13.78
N LEU A 64 0.45 -8.89 -13.18
CA LEU A 64 0.88 -8.06 -12.06
C LEU A 64 1.27 -8.89 -10.82
N ALA A 65 0.52 -9.94 -10.51
CA ALA A 65 0.85 -10.87 -9.43
C ALA A 65 2.16 -11.63 -9.70
N TYR A 66 2.38 -12.04 -10.95
CA TYR A 66 3.65 -12.62 -11.38
C TYR A 66 4.81 -11.64 -11.18
N TRP A 67 4.69 -10.39 -11.66
CA TRP A 67 5.73 -9.37 -11.49
C TRP A 67 6.02 -9.03 -10.03
N LYS A 68 4.98 -8.93 -9.19
CA LYS A 68 5.14 -8.76 -7.73
C LYS A 68 5.94 -9.91 -7.11
N THR A 69 5.70 -11.14 -7.55
CA THR A 69 6.44 -12.31 -7.05
C THR A 69 7.89 -12.28 -7.53
N GLN A 70 8.12 -11.88 -8.79
CA GLN A 70 9.46 -11.75 -9.35
C GLN A 70 10.28 -10.65 -8.67
N THR A 71 9.70 -9.50 -8.34
CA THR A 71 10.42 -8.41 -7.65
C THR A 71 10.76 -8.78 -6.20
N VAL A 72 9.95 -9.61 -5.53
CA VAL A 72 10.30 -10.16 -4.21
C VAL A 72 11.44 -11.17 -4.33
N LYS A 73 11.43 -12.02 -5.37
CA LYS A 73 12.47 -13.04 -5.60
C LYS A 73 13.80 -12.44 -6.07
N TYR A 74 13.72 -11.40 -6.89
CA TYR A 74 14.84 -10.66 -7.45
C TYR A 74 14.65 -9.17 -7.13
N PRO A 75 14.94 -8.75 -5.90
CA PRO A 75 14.87 -7.34 -5.55
C PRO A 75 15.80 -6.55 -6.49
N PRO A 76 15.33 -5.43 -7.07
CA PRO A 76 16.17 -4.62 -7.91
C PRO A 76 17.40 -4.21 -7.10
N THR A 77 18.58 -4.41 -7.68
CA THR A 77 19.83 -3.95 -7.07
C THR A 77 19.72 -2.45 -6.80
N PRO A 78 20.12 -1.96 -5.60
CA PRO A 78 20.07 -0.54 -5.31
C PRO A 78 20.83 0.23 -6.39
N PHE A 79 20.19 1.25 -6.96
CA PHE A 79 20.83 2.11 -7.95
C PHE A 79 22.12 2.68 -7.35
N PRO A 80 23.25 2.66 -8.09
CA PRO A 80 24.46 3.30 -7.62
C PRO A 80 24.17 4.80 -7.41
N SER A 81 24.39 5.27 -6.18
CA SER A 81 24.10 6.63 -5.72
C SER A 81 25.16 7.62 -6.22
N GLY A 82 25.29 7.76 -7.54
CA GLY A 82 26.33 8.56 -8.17
C GLY A 82 25.90 9.09 -9.53
N TRP A 83 24.92 10.00 -9.54
CA TRP A 83 24.73 11.05 -10.53
C TRP A 83 24.18 12.29 -9.81
#